data_AF-A0A3Q7GZN7-F1
#
_entry.id   AF-A0A3Q7GZN7-F1
#
_cell.length_a   1.000
_cell.length_b   1.000
_cell.length_c   1.000
_cell.angle_alpha   90.00
_cell.angle_beta   90.00
_cell.angle_gamma   90.00
#
_symmetry.space_group_name_H-M   'P 1'
#
loop_
_entity.id
_entity.type
_entity.pdbx_description
1 polymer ?
#
loop_
_entity_poly.entity_id
_entity_poly.type
_entity_poly.pdbx_seq_one_letter_code
_entity_poly.pdbx_strand_id
1 'polypeptide(L)'
;MPRAGKAKRKSVSKLNRYAELSQLAASASSKGKGSSNGKEKILKEMEEIKKWIRSKKKLIAETAENMRILKQVSYRGSVKIKCKNKKTKSRMKKIAHKADFKLL
;
A
#
# COMPACT_ATOMS: atom_id res chain seq x y z
N MET A 1 -28.33 -5.36 1.58
CA MET A 1 -27.10 -6.02 1.10
C MET A 1 -25.94 -5.03 0.98
N PRO A 2 -24.79 -5.21 1.66
CA PRO A 2 -23.66 -4.31 1.48
C PRO A 2 -23.10 -4.49 0.06
N ARG A 3 -23.30 -3.49 -0.80
CA ARG A 3 -22.79 -3.44 -2.18
C ARG A 3 -21.30 -3.87 -2.21
N ALA A 4 -21.01 -4.96 -2.92
CA ALA A 4 -19.67 -5.56 -3.09
C ALA A 4 -18.59 -4.61 -3.67
N GLY A 5 -18.94 -3.36 -3.97
CA GLY A 5 -18.03 -2.27 -4.34
C GLY A 5 -17.36 -1.56 -3.15
N LYS A 6 -17.96 -1.51 -1.95
CA LYS A 6 -17.41 -0.73 -0.82
C LYS A 6 -16.11 -1.34 -0.27
N ALA A 7 -16.04 -2.67 -0.13
CA ALA A 7 -14.82 -3.35 0.32
C ALA A 7 -13.66 -3.21 -0.69
N LYS A 8 -13.98 -3.13 -1.98
CA LYS A 8 -13.00 -2.97 -3.06
C LYS A 8 -12.31 -1.59 -3.02
N ARG A 9 -13.06 -0.51 -2.73
CA ARG A 9 -12.51 0.86 -2.61
C ARG A 9 -11.61 1.04 -1.37
N LYS A 10 -11.91 0.37 -0.25
CA LYS A 10 -11.15 0.51 1.00
C LYS A 10 -9.68 0.07 0.88
N SER A 11 -9.38 -0.96 0.09
CA SER A 11 -8.00 -1.46 -0.06
C SER A 11 -7.11 -0.45 -0.80
N VAL A 12 -7.62 0.12 -1.88
CA VAL A 12 -6.90 1.13 -2.67
C VAL A 12 -6.75 2.42 -1.87
N SER A 13 -7.81 2.86 -1.18
CA SER A 13 -7.77 4.04 -0.32
C SER A 13 -6.72 3.92 0.80
N LYS A 14 -6.60 2.77 1.47
CA LYS A 14 -5.55 2.56 2.49
C LYS A 14 -4.14 2.54 1.89
N LEU A 15 -3.95 1.98 0.69
CA LEU A 15 -2.65 1.99 0.02
C LEU A 15 -2.23 3.38 -0.42
N ASN A 16 -3.17 4.17 -0.97
CA ASN A 16 -2.93 5.56 -1.33
C ASN A 16 -2.59 6.38 -0.07
N ARG A 17 -3.31 6.18 1.03
CA ARG A 17 -3.02 6.85 2.30
C ARG A 17 -1.65 6.50 2.85
N TYR A 18 -1.20 5.25 2.72
CA TYR A 18 0.18 4.89 3.06
C TYR A 18 1.20 5.60 2.16
N ALA A 19 0.92 5.76 0.86
CA ALA A 19 1.78 6.50 -0.05
C ALA A 19 1.91 7.96 0.38
N GLU A 20 0.77 8.60 0.69
CA GLU A 20 0.72 9.97 1.21
C GLU A 20 1.49 10.11 2.52
N LEU A 21 1.29 9.20 3.49
CA LEU A 21 2.02 9.18 4.75
C LEU A 21 3.52 8.97 4.54
N SER A 22 3.93 8.11 3.61
CA SER A 22 5.33 7.89 3.27
C SER A 22 5.97 9.14 2.66
N GLN A 23 5.23 9.87 1.83
CA GLN A 23 5.69 11.12 1.24
C GLN A 23 5.73 12.25 2.27
N LEU A 24 4.75 12.32 3.17
CA LEU A 24 4.75 13.23 4.31
C LEU A 24 5.92 12.95 5.26
N ALA A 25 6.21 11.68 5.55
CA ALA A 25 7.36 11.28 6.36
C ALA A 25 8.69 11.68 5.71
N ALA A 26 8.82 11.49 4.39
CA ALA A 26 9.99 11.90 3.62
C ALA A 26 10.15 13.43 3.60
N SER A 27 9.08 14.17 3.30
CA SER A 27 9.08 15.64 3.29
C SER A 27 9.34 16.23 4.68
N ALA A 28 8.82 15.62 5.74
CA ALA A 28 9.10 15.99 7.14
C ALA A 28 10.55 15.67 7.56
N SER A 29 11.29 14.91 6.76
CA SER A 29 12.71 14.65 6.99
C SER A 29 13.62 15.70 6.34
N SER A 30 13.12 16.45 5.35
CA SER A 30 13.94 17.34 4.51
C SER A 30 13.94 18.81 4.94
N LYS A 31 13.05 19.21 5.85
CA LYS A 31 12.98 20.59 6.37
C LYS A 31 12.99 20.56 7.89
N GLY A 32 13.95 21.28 8.48
CA GLY A 32 14.29 21.26 9.90
C GLY A 32 13.13 21.52 10.87
N LYS A 33 13.36 21.14 12.13
CA LYS A 33 12.51 21.42 13.31
C LYS A 33 11.03 21.04 13.14
N GLY A 34 10.74 19.87 12.58
CA GLY A 34 9.41 19.25 12.66
C GLY A 34 9.20 18.57 14.02
N SER A 35 8.18 18.99 14.76
CA SER A 35 7.78 18.44 16.07
C SER A 35 7.81 16.90 16.07
N SER A 36 8.56 16.30 17.00
CA SER A 36 8.72 14.84 17.15
C SER A 36 7.37 14.10 17.18
N ASN A 37 6.35 14.77 17.70
CA ASN A 37 4.99 14.25 17.85
C ASN A 37 4.27 14.00 16.51
N GLY A 38 4.58 14.80 15.46
CA GLY A 38 3.99 14.63 14.13
C GLY A 38 4.57 13.43 13.37
N LYS A 39 5.89 13.23 13.46
CA LYS A 39 6.57 12.06 12.88
C LYS A 39 6.09 10.77 13.54
N GLU A 40 5.94 10.76 14.86
CA GLU A 40 5.48 9.58 15.59
C GLU A 40 4.06 9.16 15.18
N LYS A 41 3.13 10.12 15.05
CA LYS A 41 1.77 9.85 14.54
C LYS A 41 1.77 9.26 13.13
N ILE A 42 2.60 9.82 12.23
CA ILE A 42 2.72 9.31 10.85
C ILE A 42 3.26 7.87 10.85
N LEU A 43 4.32 7.60 11.62
CA LEU A 43 4.89 6.25 11.73
C LEU A 43 3.90 5.25 12.32
N LYS A 44 3.13 5.66 13.33
CA LYS A 44 2.10 4.83 13.97
C LYS A 44 0.97 4.50 12.99
N GLU A 45 0.45 5.49 12.26
CA GLU A 45 -0.59 5.27 11.24
C GLU A 45 -0.06 4.39 10.10
N MET A 46 1.19 4.59 9.67
CA MET A 46 1.86 3.70 8.70
C MET A 46 1.90 2.26 9.22
N GLU A 47 2.31 2.05 10.48
CA GLU A 47 2.39 0.71 11.08
C GLU A 47 1.03 0.02 11.19
N GLU A 48 -0.03 0.75 11.53
CA GLU A 48 -1.40 0.22 11.51
C GLU A 48 -1.82 -0.22 10.11
N ILE A 49 -1.48 0.54 9.08
CA ILE A 49 -1.73 0.14 7.70
C ILE A 49 -0.88 -1.09 7.34
N LYS A 50 0.37 -1.20 7.81
CA LYS A 50 1.20 -2.40 7.61
C LYS A 50 0.57 -3.63 8.25
N LYS A 51 0.13 -3.54 9.51
CA LYS A 51 -0.57 -4.61 10.23
C LYS A 51 -1.84 -5.01 9.49
N TRP A 52 -2.61 -4.04 9.01
CA TRP A 52 -3.82 -4.30 8.23
C TRP A 52 -3.52 -5.01 6.91
N ILE A 53 -2.49 -4.60 6.16
CA ILE A 53 -2.06 -5.25 4.92
C ILE A 53 -1.66 -6.71 5.20
N ARG A 54 -0.87 -6.94 6.25
CA ARG A 54 -0.45 -8.30 6.66
C ARG A 54 -1.62 -9.18 7.05
N SER A 55 -2.64 -8.62 7.70
CA SER A 55 -3.88 -9.33 8.04
C SER A 55 -4.73 -9.70 6.80
N LYS A 56 -4.53 -9.02 5.67
CA LYS A 56 -5.31 -9.24 4.44
C LYS A 56 -4.62 -10.21 3.48
N LYS A 57 -5.25 -11.37 3.28
CA LYS A 57 -4.87 -12.34 2.22
C LYS A 57 -5.12 -11.86 0.79
N LYS A 58 -6.00 -10.87 0.58
CA LYS A 58 -6.37 -10.34 -0.75
C LYS A 58 -6.40 -8.82 -0.71
N LEU A 59 -5.64 -8.19 -1.61
CA LEU A 59 -5.61 -6.73 -1.79
C LEU A 59 -5.76 -6.35 -3.26
N ILE A 60 -6.25 -5.13 -3.49
CA ILE A 60 -6.42 -4.57 -4.83
C ILE A 60 -5.40 -3.46 -4.97
N ALA A 61 -4.60 -3.54 -6.04
CA ALA A 61 -3.71 -2.47 -6.44
C ALA A 61 -4.13 -1.95 -7.82
N GLU A 62 -4.07 -0.63 -8.01
CA GLU A 62 -4.40 0.03 -9.28
C GLU A 62 -3.20 0.75 -9.89
N THR A 63 -2.27 1.20 -9.05
CA THR A 63 -1.05 1.91 -9.44
C THR A 63 0.21 1.07 -9.18
N ALA A 64 1.30 1.42 -9.87
CA ALA A 64 2.61 0.79 -9.64
C ALA A 64 3.18 1.13 -8.26
N GLU A 65 2.86 2.31 -7.72
CA GLU A 65 3.25 2.71 -6.37
C GLU A 65 2.58 1.84 -5.30
N ASN A 66 1.29 1.53 -5.45
CA ASN A 66 0.59 0.62 -4.54
C ASN A 66 1.27 -0.76 -4.49
N MET A 67 1.82 -1.23 -5.62
CA MET A 67 2.59 -2.47 -5.68
C MET A 67 3.96 -2.37 -5.01
N ARG A 68 4.64 -1.22 -5.10
CA ARG A 68 5.90 -0.96 -4.39
C ARG A 68 5.70 -0.94 -2.89
N ILE A 69 4.63 -0.29 -2.43
CA ILE A 69 4.23 -0.27 -1.02
C ILE A 69 3.95 -1.70 -0.55
N LEU A 70 3.14 -2.45 -1.29
CA LEU A 70 2.87 -3.85 -0.95
C LEU A 70 4.15 -4.69 -0.88
N LYS A 71 5.11 -4.48 -1.80
CA LYS A 71 6.43 -5.13 -1.76
C LYS A 71 7.21 -4.79 -0.51
N GLN A 72 7.17 -3.54 -0.06
CA GLN A 72 7.90 -3.06 1.11
C GLN A 72 7.25 -3.53 2.43
N VAL A 73 5.93 -3.67 2.43
CA VAL A 73 5.14 -3.85 3.65
C VAL A 73 4.72 -5.31 3.88
N SER A 74 4.46 -6.04 2.79
CA SER A 74 4.00 -7.43 2.84
C SER A 74 5.19 -8.38 2.81
N TYR A 75 5.07 -9.49 3.54
CA TYR A 75 6.00 -10.61 3.39
C TYR A 75 5.81 -11.30 2.03
N ARG A 76 6.90 -11.86 1.49
CA ARG A 76 6.90 -12.58 0.19
C ARG A 76 5.81 -13.66 0.19
N GLY A 77 5.05 -13.77 -0.90
CA GLY A 77 4.09 -14.88 -1.11
C GLY A 77 2.76 -14.83 -0.34
N SER A 78 2.60 -13.99 0.69
CA SER A 78 1.45 -14.10 1.60
C SER A 78 0.17 -13.39 1.13
N VAL A 79 0.27 -12.50 0.14
CA VAL A 79 -0.85 -11.64 -0.30
C VAL A 79 -1.18 -11.87 -1.78
N LYS A 80 -2.46 -12.13 -2.07
CA LYS A 80 -2.98 -12.18 -3.43
C LYS A 80 -3.34 -10.77 -3.90
N ILE A 81 -2.73 -10.31 -4.99
CA ILE A 81 -2.97 -8.96 -5.51
C ILE A 81 -3.81 -9.03 -6.77
N LYS A 82 -4.94 -8.32 -6.77
CA LYS A 82 -5.77 -8.15 -7.96
C LYS A 82 -5.42 -6.83 -8.64
N CYS A 83 -4.92 -6.91 -9.88
CA CYS A 83 -4.62 -5.75 -10.71
C CYS A 83 -5.81 -5.43 -11.61
N LYS A 84 -6.49 -4.29 -11.39
CA LYS A 84 -7.67 -3.91 -12.17
C LYS A 84 -7.37 -3.10 -13.43
N ASN A 85 -6.31 -2.29 -13.41
CA ASN A 85 -6.04 -1.35 -14.48
C ASN A 85 -5.23 -2.00 -15.61
N LYS A 86 -5.80 -2.04 -16.83
CA LYS A 86 -5.17 -2.66 -18.00
C LYS A 86 -3.89 -1.92 -18.45
N LYS A 87 -3.86 -0.58 -18.32
CA LYS A 87 -2.70 0.24 -18.75
C LYS A 87 -1.45 -0.02 -17.91
N THR A 88 -1.61 -0.22 -16.60
CA THR A 88 -0.50 -0.48 -15.67
C THR A 88 -0.24 -1.96 -15.42
N LYS A 89 -1.11 -2.85 -15.93
CA LYS A 89 -1.07 -4.31 -15.69
C LYS A 89 0.29 -4.94 -16.02
N SER A 90 0.91 -4.57 -17.15
CA SER A 90 2.20 -5.13 -17.56
C SER A 90 3.33 -4.73 -16.60
N ARG A 91 3.42 -3.45 -16.24
CA ARG A 91 4.37 -2.96 -15.21
C ARG A 91 4.12 -3.61 -13.85
N MET A 92 2.87 -3.76 -13.44
CA MET A 92 2.49 -4.40 -12.18
C MET A 92 2.86 -5.89 -12.16
N LYS A 93 2.64 -6.64 -13.25
CA LYS A 93 3.07 -8.04 -13.35
C LYS A 93 4.58 -8.20 -13.11
N LYS A 94 5.41 -7.33 -13.70
CA LYS A 94 6.87 -7.36 -13.47
C LYS A 94 7.22 -7.13 -12.00
N ILE A 95 6.54 -6.20 -11.33
CA ILE A 95 6.77 -5.91 -9.91
C ILE A 95 6.30 -7.07 -9.03
N ALA A 96 5.14 -7.66 -9.31
CA ALA A 96 4.63 -8.81 -8.58
C ALA A 96 5.54 -10.02 -8.71
N HIS A 97 6.03 -10.32 -9.92
CA HIS A 97 6.97 -11.41 -10.14
C HIS A 97 8.27 -11.21 -9.34
N LYS A 98 8.84 -10.00 -9.36
CA LYS A 98 10.02 -9.65 -8.55
C LYS A 98 9.76 -9.65 -7.03
N ALA A 99 8.50 -9.53 -6.61
CA ALA A 99 8.10 -9.46 -5.22
C ALA A 99 7.48 -10.77 -4.70
N ASP A 100 7.50 -11.83 -5.51
CA ASP A 100 6.91 -13.13 -5.16
C ASP A 100 5.41 -13.05 -4.83
N PHE A 101 4.68 -12.14 -5.47
CA PHE A 101 3.24 -11.98 -5.25
C PHE A 101 2.42 -12.81 -6.23
N LYS A 102 1.41 -13.51 -5.71
CA LYS A 102 0.45 -14.25 -6.52
C LYS A 102 -0.60 -13.28 -7.08
N LEU A 103 -0.53 -13.03 -8.39
CA LEU A 103 -1.50 -12.18 -9.10
C LEU A 103 -2.82 -12.94 -9.33
N LEU A 104 -3.96 -12.29 -9.06
CA LEU A 104 -5.32 -12.73 -9.44
C LEU A 104 -5.82 -11.90 -10.62
#